data_AF-A0A2T0K6I2-F1
#
_entry.id   AF-A0A2T0K6I2-F1
#
_cell.length_a   1.000
_cell.length_b   1.000
_cell.length_c   1.000
_cell.angle_alpha   90.00
_cell.angle_beta   90.00
_cell.angle_gamma   90.00
#
_symmetry.space_group_name_H-M   'P 1'
#
loop_
_entity.id
_entity.type
_entity.pdbx_description
1 polymer ?
#
loop_
_entity_poly.entity_id
_entity_poly.type
_entity_poly.pdbx_seq_one_letter_code
_entity_poly.pdbx_strand_id
1 'polypeptide(L)'
;MTWTQLLPEMGEEAAGFVDPDDRTRAGSPGPGPDGLLESALRAVDEASGSWARPAGAAGWPAEVRRQAALRVHLRAIGNGGAPDEGPARVMPALFGDDVRWTRSELAWALRTSDGYDHYDGGGYHLAGHIAVSLNPAELQGFGPALRAVLDEFIDCWSTPRHIRRQLAVLYGTAIGRAAGCLPLDLLPWSCGFGEVARQKLGAGLDGPVATATLRHAASLTRPVPSRAWLREATRFPDGWPIEAVLECFTEHRGYVWFGTDELLRGLVWMLSLDPREEAAALLCRVAVAASTADPAWPRSPFAPQTAAAAVEVLAGRTDELSARTLAGLSRTVRSRPLLNRIRKARRA
;
A
#
# COMPACT_ATOMS: atom_id res chain seq x y z
N MET A 1 2.41 22.93 -3.84
CA MET A 1 1.14 23.10 -3.10
C MET A 1 1.22 22.13 -1.94
N THR A 2 1.21 22.60 -0.69
CA THR A 2 1.25 21.70 0.46
C THR A 2 -0.14 21.09 0.65
N TRP A 3 -0.24 19.80 0.91
CA TRP A 3 -1.53 19.13 1.05
C TRP A 3 -2.29 19.59 2.30
N THR A 4 -1.64 20.30 3.23
CA THR A 4 -2.29 21.00 4.34
C THR A 4 -3.31 22.04 3.87
N GLN A 5 -3.14 22.60 2.67
CA GLN A 5 -4.11 23.50 2.03
C GLN A 5 -5.38 22.77 1.56
N LEU A 6 -5.35 21.43 1.50
CA LEU A 6 -6.49 20.58 1.12
C LEU A 6 -7.27 20.06 2.34
N LEU A 7 -6.83 20.39 3.56
CA LEU A 7 -7.53 19.98 4.77
C LEU A 7 -8.82 20.78 4.94
N PRO A 8 -9.91 20.16 5.45
CA PRO A 8 -11.14 20.88 5.74
C PRO A 8 -10.86 21.98 6.78
N GLU A 9 -11.53 23.13 6.63
CA GLU A 9 -11.57 24.16 7.67
C GLU A 9 -12.15 23.54 8.94
N MET A 10 -11.35 23.50 10.00
CA MET A 10 -11.80 23.01 11.30
C MET A 10 -12.48 24.17 12.02
N GLY A 11 -13.80 24.05 12.28
CA GLY A 11 -14.52 24.99 13.14
C GLY A 11 -14.09 24.88 14.62
N GLU A 12 -14.92 25.39 15.54
CA GLU A 12 -14.64 25.41 17.00
C GLU A 12 -14.31 24.01 17.60
N GLU A 13 -14.60 22.90 16.91
CA GLU A 13 -14.18 21.54 17.30
C GLU A 13 -12.65 21.34 17.40
N ALA A 14 -11.84 22.21 16.78
CA ALA A 14 -10.38 22.21 16.96
C ALA A 14 -9.96 22.76 18.34
N ALA A 15 -10.79 23.56 19.01
CA ALA A 15 -10.46 24.22 20.27
C ALA A 15 -10.35 23.25 21.46
N GLY A 16 -10.82 22.00 21.31
CA GLY A 16 -10.78 20.98 22.36
C GLY A 16 -9.54 20.06 22.34
N PHE A 17 -8.75 20.06 21.27
CA PHE A 17 -7.54 19.24 21.19
C PHE A 17 -6.35 20.05 21.72
N VAL A 18 -5.80 19.61 22.86
CA VAL A 18 -4.59 20.19 23.46
C VAL A 18 -3.41 19.34 23.00
N ASP A 19 -2.40 19.99 22.42
CA ASP A 19 -1.17 19.33 22.03
C ASP A 19 -0.56 18.62 23.25
N PRO A 20 -0.17 17.33 23.15
CA PRO A 20 0.43 16.62 24.27
C PRO A 20 1.69 17.31 24.83
N ASP A 21 2.41 18.12 24.05
CA ASP A 21 3.54 18.91 24.53
C ASP A 21 3.12 20.16 25.35
N ASP A 22 1.90 20.66 25.20
CA ASP A 22 1.41 21.77 26.02
C ASP A 22 1.05 21.35 27.46
N ARG A 23 0.72 20.07 27.67
CA ARG A 23 0.42 19.54 29.01
C ARG A 23 1.65 19.32 29.87
N THR A 24 2.83 19.08 29.28
CA THR A 24 4.08 18.91 30.06
C THR A 24 4.62 20.23 30.63
N ARG A 25 4.12 21.39 30.17
CA ARG A 25 4.45 22.71 30.74
C ARG A 25 3.56 23.15 31.90
N ALA A 26 2.39 22.55 32.09
CA ALA A 26 1.52 22.82 33.23
C ALA A 26 1.86 21.86 34.37
N GLY A 27 2.38 22.39 35.48
CA GLY A 27 2.99 21.64 36.58
C GLY A 27 2.18 20.45 37.11
N SER A 28 2.91 19.38 37.45
CA SER A 28 2.39 18.08 37.91
C SER A 28 1.61 18.14 39.23
N PRO A 29 0.52 17.36 39.37
CA PRO A 29 0.00 16.93 40.66
C PRO A 29 0.04 15.39 40.84
N GLY A 30 0.95 14.91 41.70
CA GLY A 30 0.80 13.65 42.47
C GLY A 30 0.67 12.29 41.75
N PRO A 31 0.83 11.15 42.46
CA PRO A 31 0.81 9.82 41.88
C PRO A 31 -0.63 9.34 41.66
N GLY A 32 -1.24 9.81 40.58
CA GLY A 32 -2.51 9.32 40.04
C GLY A 32 -2.30 8.44 38.80
N PRO A 33 -3.33 8.23 37.96
CA PRO A 33 -3.24 7.59 36.63
C PRO A 33 -2.07 8.07 35.75
N ASP A 34 -1.46 9.21 36.08
CA ASP A 34 -0.22 9.76 35.53
C ASP A 34 0.99 8.81 35.68
N GLY A 35 1.07 7.99 36.73
CA GLY A 35 2.18 7.04 36.90
C GLY A 35 2.17 5.90 35.89
N LEU A 36 0.98 5.46 35.44
CA LEU A 36 0.85 4.48 34.37
C LEU A 36 1.17 5.09 33.01
N LEU A 37 0.74 6.33 32.78
CA LEU A 37 1.06 7.07 31.56
C LEU A 37 2.58 7.29 31.44
N GLU A 38 3.24 7.82 32.48
CA GLU A 38 4.69 8.01 32.48
C GLU A 38 5.46 6.69 32.29
N SER A 39 5.01 5.61 32.92
CA SER A 39 5.62 4.29 32.74
C SER A 39 5.44 3.76 31.32
N ALA A 40 4.26 3.96 30.73
CA ALA A 40 3.97 3.59 29.35
C ALA A 40 4.76 4.44 28.35
N LEU A 41 4.87 5.75 28.58
CA LEU A 41 5.65 6.65 27.74
C LEU A 41 7.15 6.32 27.82
N ARG A 42 7.66 5.96 28.99
CA ARG A 42 9.03 5.46 29.14
C ARG A 42 9.23 4.13 28.40
N ALA A 43 8.29 3.19 28.52
CA ALA A 43 8.35 1.93 27.79
C ALA A 43 8.32 2.16 26.27
N VAL A 44 7.56 3.13 25.79
CA VAL A 44 7.55 3.57 24.39
C VAL A 44 8.88 4.21 24.01
N ASP A 45 9.48 5.03 24.86
CA ASP A 45 10.76 5.66 24.60
C ASP A 45 11.90 4.63 24.50
N GLU A 46 11.90 3.62 25.38
CA GLU A 46 12.80 2.47 25.36
C GLU A 46 12.57 1.58 24.13
N ALA A 47 11.29 1.30 23.81
CA ALA A 47 10.90 0.50 22.66
C ALA A 47 11.26 1.20 21.34
N SER A 48 11.11 2.52 21.27
CA SER A 48 11.50 3.33 20.11
C SER A 48 13.02 3.35 19.96
N GLY A 49 13.78 3.46 21.05
CA GLY A 49 15.25 3.36 21.00
C GLY A 49 15.78 1.98 20.62
N SER A 50 15.03 0.91 20.92
CA SER A 50 15.40 -0.50 20.61
C SER A 50 14.68 -1.07 19.39
N TRP A 51 13.81 -0.30 18.75
CA TRP A 51 12.93 -0.72 17.65
C TRP A 51 12.04 -1.94 17.96
N ALA A 52 11.74 -2.15 19.25
CA ALA A 52 10.92 -3.24 19.74
C ALA A 52 9.45 -2.80 19.83
N ARG A 53 8.53 -3.77 19.86
CA ARG A 53 7.15 -3.48 20.27
C ARG A 53 7.11 -3.26 21.77
N PRO A 54 6.39 -2.24 22.29
CA PRO A 54 6.20 -2.10 23.72
C PRO A 54 5.43 -3.31 24.26
N ALA A 55 6.10 -4.09 25.12
CA ALA A 55 5.53 -5.31 25.68
C ALA A 55 4.30 -4.98 26.53
N GLY A 56 3.22 -5.74 26.34
CA GLY A 56 1.98 -5.55 27.10
C GLY A 56 1.16 -4.32 26.72
N ALA A 57 1.54 -3.57 25.66
CA ALA A 57 0.81 -2.37 25.25
C ALA A 57 -0.67 -2.60 24.98
N ALA A 58 -1.04 -3.78 24.46
CA ALA A 58 -2.45 -4.15 24.25
C ALA A 58 -3.29 -4.18 25.56
N GLY A 59 -2.65 -4.34 26.72
CA GLY A 59 -3.30 -4.31 28.04
C GLY A 59 -3.34 -2.91 28.67
N TRP A 60 -2.79 -1.89 28.02
CA TRP A 60 -2.83 -0.52 28.54
C TRP A 60 -4.21 0.12 28.32
N PRO A 61 -4.65 1.03 29.21
CA PRO A 61 -5.87 1.80 29.02
C PRO A 61 -5.88 2.54 27.67
N ALA A 62 -7.05 2.66 27.04
CA ALA A 62 -7.20 3.28 25.72
C ALA A 62 -6.59 4.68 25.63
N GLU A 63 -6.83 5.54 26.63
CA GLU A 63 -6.28 6.89 26.67
C GLU A 63 -4.75 6.89 26.79
N VAL A 64 -4.16 5.95 27.54
CA VAL A 64 -2.69 5.82 27.65
C VAL A 64 -2.10 5.44 26.30
N ARG A 65 -2.72 4.51 25.57
CA ARG A 65 -2.28 4.14 24.22
C ARG A 65 -2.42 5.28 23.22
N ARG A 66 -3.51 6.05 23.30
CA ARG A 66 -3.75 7.24 22.49
C ARG A 66 -2.64 8.28 22.69
N GLN A 67 -2.34 8.64 23.93
CA GLN A 67 -1.27 9.59 24.27
C GLN A 67 0.11 9.08 23.82
N ALA A 68 0.39 7.79 24.02
CA ALA A 68 1.61 7.16 23.54
C ALA A 68 1.74 7.28 22.01
N ALA A 69 0.67 7.04 21.24
CA ALA A 69 0.70 7.13 19.79
C ALA A 69 0.96 8.57 19.29
N LEU A 70 0.36 9.58 19.95
CA LEU A 70 0.65 10.99 19.66
C LEU A 70 2.13 11.34 19.92
N ARG A 71 2.70 10.86 21.01
CA ARG A 71 4.12 11.09 21.35
C ARG A 71 5.07 10.39 20.37
N VAL A 72 4.79 9.15 19.97
CA VAL A 72 5.55 8.45 18.92
C VAL A 72 5.56 9.25 17.63
N HIS A 73 4.41 9.82 17.25
CA HIS A 73 4.28 10.64 16.06
C HIS A 73 5.12 11.93 16.12
N LEU A 74 5.01 12.68 17.22
CA LEU A 74 5.83 13.89 17.43
C LEU A 74 7.33 13.56 17.42
N ARG A 75 7.72 12.46 18.04
CA ARG A 75 9.12 12.00 18.04
C ARG A 75 9.61 11.66 16.63
N ALA A 76 8.78 10.96 15.85
CA ALA A 76 9.11 10.64 14.46
C ALA A 76 9.37 11.93 13.66
N ILE A 77 8.47 12.90 13.78
CA ILE A 77 8.58 14.19 13.08
C ILE A 77 9.80 14.99 13.55
N GLY A 78 10.07 14.98 14.86
CA GLY A 78 11.20 15.67 15.48
C GLY A 78 12.57 15.03 15.20
N ASN A 79 12.64 13.80 14.67
CA ASN A 79 13.89 13.09 14.42
C ASN A 79 14.67 13.61 13.18
N GLY A 80 14.24 14.73 12.59
CA GLY A 80 15.04 15.50 11.63
C GLY A 80 15.47 14.74 10.37
N GLY A 81 14.68 13.76 9.93
CA GLY A 81 14.98 12.96 8.74
C GLY A 81 15.99 11.82 8.97
N ALA A 82 16.39 11.54 10.22
CA ALA A 82 17.14 10.33 10.52
C ALA A 82 16.21 9.10 10.36
N PRO A 83 16.64 8.05 9.65
CA PRO A 83 15.79 6.89 9.38
C PRO A 83 15.27 6.24 10.67
N ASP A 84 13.96 6.23 10.82
CA ASP A 84 13.22 5.73 11.96
C ASP A 84 12.03 4.85 11.50
N GLU A 85 12.27 3.54 11.44
CA GLU A 85 11.20 2.54 11.20
C GLU A 85 10.38 2.22 12.48
N GLY A 86 10.71 2.82 13.62
CA GLY A 86 10.10 2.58 14.91
C GLY A 86 8.60 2.81 14.93
N PRO A 87 8.08 3.94 14.42
CA PRO A 87 6.65 4.18 14.30
C PRO A 87 5.93 3.02 13.60
N ALA A 88 6.46 2.49 12.50
CA ALA A 88 5.82 1.38 11.80
C ALA A 88 5.67 0.11 12.65
N ARG A 89 6.60 -0.13 13.56
CA ARG A 89 6.62 -1.31 14.44
C ARG A 89 5.80 -1.11 15.70
N VAL A 90 5.84 0.08 16.28
CA VAL A 90 5.22 0.45 17.55
C VAL A 90 3.75 0.83 17.36
N MET A 91 3.44 1.65 16.35
CA MET A 91 2.11 2.22 16.15
C MET A 91 1.00 1.16 16.12
N PRO A 92 1.12 0.03 15.39
CA PRO A 92 0.07 -0.99 15.38
C PRO A 92 -0.29 -1.57 16.76
N ALA A 93 0.65 -1.59 17.72
CA ALA A 93 0.39 -2.09 19.08
C ALA A 93 -0.33 -1.08 19.98
N LEU A 94 -0.30 0.21 19.61
CA LEU A 94 -0.97 1.30 20.32
C LEU A 94 -2.40 1.53 19.81
N PHE A 95 -2.76 0.96 18.68
CA PHE A 95 -4.13 1.00 18.18
C PHE A 95 -4.92 -0.21 18.67
N GLY A 96 -6.20 0.01 18.98
CA GLY A 96 -7.17 -1.02 19.33
C GLY A 96 -8.58 -0.49 19.12
N ASP A 97 -9.55 -1.40 19.02
CA ASP A 97 -10.96 -1.05 18.69
C ASP A 97 -11.62 -0.15 19.76
N ASP A 98 -11.06 -0.12 20.97
CA ASP A 98 -11.48 0.70 22.11
C ASP A 98 -10.84 2.10 22.13
N VAL A 99 -9.81 2.35 21.31
CA VAL A 99 -9.19 3.68 21.21
C VAL A 99 -10.01 4.54 20.24
N ARG A 100 -10.73 5.53 20.80
CA ARG A 100 -11.53 6.47 20.01
C ARG A 100 -10.67 7.64 19.53
N TRP A 101 -10.66 7.82 18.21
CA TRP A 101 -9.99 8.91 17.53
C TRP A 101 -11.00 9.92 16.97
N THR A 102 -10.55 11.14 16.74
CA THR A 102 -11.41 12.25 16.27
C THR A 102 -10.92 12.83 14.95
N ARG A 103 -11.81 13.58 14.29
CA ARG A 103 -11.48 14.37 13.09
C ARG A 103 -10.37 15.39 13.35
N SER A 104 -10.41 16.06 14.51
CA SER A 104 -9.42 17.06 14.90
C SER A 104 -8.03 16.45 15.03
N GLU A 105 -7.93 15.22 15.53
CA GLU A 105 -6.66 14.49 15.63
C GLU A 105 -6.13 14.04 14.27
N LEU A 106 -7.01 13.61 13.35
CA LEU A 106 -6.59 13.34 11.98
C LEU A 106 -6.01 14.61 11.34
N ALA A 107 -6.71 15.73 11.47
CA ALA A 107 -6.27 17.01 10.91
C ALA A 107 -4.97 17.50 11.55
N TRP A 108 -4.79 17.31 12.87
CA TRP A 108 -3.55 17.61 13.56
C TRP A 108 -2.41 16.71 13.06
N ALA A 109 -2.58 15.38 13.07
CA ALA A 109 -1.53 14.43 12.66
C ALA A 109 -1.10 14.65 11.21
N LEU A 110 -2.06 15.01 10.34
CA LEU A 110 -1.80 15.48 9.00
C LEU A 110 -0.98 16.78 9.07
N ARG A 111 -1.46 17.89 9.64
CA ARG A 111 -0.67 19.14 9.69
C ARG A 111 0.74 18.99 10.24
N THR A 112 0.94 18.19 11.28
CA THR A 112 2.26 17.99 11.89
C THR A 112 3.21 17.20 10.97
N SER A 113 2.69 16.39 10.05
CA SER A 113 3.51 15.66 9.07
C SER A 113 3.90 16.49 7.84
N ASP A 114 3.34 17.70 7.68
CA ASP A 114 3.63 18.55 6.52
C ASP A 114 5.09 19.01 6.52
N GLY A 115 5.77 18.84 5.40
CA GLY A 115 7.20 19.18 5.27
C GLY A 115 8.17 18.23 5.98
N TYR A 116 7.71 17.10 6.54
CA TYR A 116 8.58 16.04 7.07
C TYR A 116 9.26 15.27 5.93
N ASP A 117 10.57 14.95 6.05
CA ASP A 117 11.30 14.17 5.04
C ASP A 117 10.82 12.70 5.04
N HIS A 118 10.41 12.21 3.89
CA HIS A 118 9.61 10.99 3.72
C HIS A 118 10.42 9.68 3.81
N TYR A 119 11.65 9.74 4.33
CA TYR A 119 12.63 8.66 4.19
C TYR A 119 12.15 7.31 4.75
N ASP A 120 11.41 7.30 5.86
CA ASP A 120 10.99 6.09 6.56
C ASP A 120 9.46 5.90 6.64
N GLY A 121 8.68 6.92 6.28
CA GLY A 121 7.23 6.93 6.42
C GLY A 121 6.70 7.14 7.85
N GLY A 122 7.58 7.37 8.83
CA GLY A 122 7.29 7.48 10.25
C GLY A 122 6.19 8.50 10.59
N GLY A 123 6.30 9.70 10.01
CA GLY A 123 5.30 10.77 10.17
C GLY A 123 3.89 10.36 9.72
N TYR A 124 3.78 9.53 8.68
CA TYR A 124 2.49 9.20 8.08
C TYR A 124 1.71 8.09 8.79
N HIS A 125 2.34 7.36 9.71
CA HIS A 125 1.70 6.20 10.35
C HIS A 125 0.50 6.59 11.22
N LEU A 126 0.63 7.62 12.05
CA LEU A 126 -0.46 8.02 12.95
C LEU A 126 -1.70 8.43 12.16
N ALA A 127 -1.55 9.37 11.21
CA ALA A 127 -2.64 9.83 10.37
C ALA A 127 -3.28 8.69 9.57
N GLY A 128 -2.50 7.76 9.02
CA GLY A 128 -3.03 6.59 8.33
C GLY A 128 -3.88 5.68 9.23
N HIS A 129 -3.42 5.42 10.46
CA HIS A 129 -4.17 4.61 11.41
C HIS A 129 -5.44 5.31 11.93
N ILE A 130 -5.39 6.63 12.20
CA ILE A 130 -6.58 7.42 12.54
C ILE A 130 -7.58 7.40 11.38
N ALA A 131 -7.12 7.63 10.15
CA ALA A 131 -8.00 7.69 8.99
C ALA A 131 -8.77 6.36 8.77
N VAL A 132 -8.15 5.21 9.09
CA VAL A 132 -8.83 3.91 9.01
C VAL A 132 -9.79 3.68 10.18
N SER A 133 -9.60 4.29 11.35
CA SER A 133 -10.50 4.11 12.50
C SER A 133 -11.77 4.97 12.41
N LEU A 134 -11.69 6.14 11.77
CA LEU A 134 -12.83 7.05 11.58
C LEU A 134 -13.93 6.43 10.68
N ASN A 135 -15.17 6.82 10.93
CA ASN A 135 -16.31 6.45 10.07
C ASN A 135 -16.38 7.32 8.80
N PRO A 136 -17.17 6.94 7.77
CA PRO A 136 -17.24 7.71 6.53
C PRO A 136 -17.68 9.17 6.68
N ALA A 137 -18.60 9.47 7.60
CA ALA A 137 -19.02 10.85 7.88
C ALA A 137 -17.89 11.64 8.54
N GLU A 138 -17.09 11.01 9.40
CA GLU A 138 -15.89 11.59 10.00
C GLU A 138 -14.75 11.77 8.99
N LEU A 139 -14.77 11.10 7.84
CA LEU A 139 -13.78 11.28 6.78
C LEU A 139 -14.21 12.30 5.71
N GLN A 140 -15.45 12.77 5.74
CA GLN A 140 -15.97 13.72 4.76
C GLN A 140 -15.06 14.95 4.65
N GLY A 141 -14.60 15.30 3.45
CA GLY A 141 -13.70 16.43 3.21
C GLY A 141 -12.20 16.13 3.34
N PHE A 142 -11.79 15.00 3.93
CA PHE A 142 -10.37 14.61 4.00
C PHE A 142 -9.85 13.89 2.73
N GLY A 143 -10.74 13.46 1.84
CA GLY A 143 -10.38 12.68 0.64
C GLY A 143 -9.23 13.26 -0.19
N PRO A 144 -9.27 14.56 -0.58
CA PRO A 144 -8.18 15.18 -1.32
C PRO A 144 -6.84 15.19 -0.57
N ALA A 145 -6.83 15.51 0.73
CA ALA A 145 -5.62 15.54 1.54
C ALA A 145 -5.01 14.15 1.73
N LEU A 146 -5.83 13.15 2.10
CA LEU A 146 -5.38 11.76 2.25
C LEU A 146 -4.81 11.21 0.95
N ARG A 147 -5.38 11.59 -0.19
CA ARG A 147 -4.89 11.21 -1.51
C ARG A 147 -3.57 11.87 -1.85
N ALA A 148 -3.42 13.16 -1.57
CA ALA A 148 -2.15 13.86 -1.79
C ALA A 148 -1.02 13.24 -0.95
N VAL A 149 -1.29 12.87 0.31
CA VAL A 149 -0.32 12.13 1.15
C VAL A 149 0.00 10.76 0.56
N LEU A 150 -1.02 10.02 0.10
CA LEU A 150 -0.81 8.72 -0.56
C LEU A 150 0.10 8.84 -1.78
N ASP A 151 -0.16 9.80 -2.66
CA ASP A 151 0.62 10.04 -3.86
C ASP A 151 2.08 10.45 -3.50
N GLU A 152 2.25 11.30 -2.48
CA GLU A 152 3.56 11.77 -1.99
C GLU A 152 4.48 10.62 -1.54
N PHE A 153 4.03 9.71 -0.67
CA PHE A 153 4.92 8.63 -0.20
C PHE A 153 5.02 7.46 -1.18
N ILE A 154 4.05 7.26 -2.09
CA ILE A 154 4.13 6.22 -3.12
C ILE A 154 5.30 6.49 -4.07
N ASP A 155 5.46 7.76 -4.45
CA ASP A 155 6.51 8.23 -5.36
C ASP A 155 7.86 8.36 -4.64
N CYS A 156 7.87 8.31 -3.31
CA CYS A 156 9.08 8.32 -2.52
C CYS A 156 9.86 6.99 -2.63
N TRP A 157 10.96 7.02 -3.37
CA TRP A 157 11.79 5.85 -3.61
C TRP A 157 12.61 5.42 -2.38
N SER A 158 12.92 6.36 -1.47
CA SER A 158 13.71 6.10 -0.25
C SER A 158 12.92 5.35 0.81
N THR A 159 11.59 5.50 0.85
CA THR A 159 10.75 4.76 1.80
C THR A 159 10.84 3.24 1.56
N PRO A 160 11.16 2.45 2.61
CA PRO A 160 11.23 0.99 2.48
C PRO A 160 9.93 0.41 1.92
N ARG A 161 10.06 -0.54 1.00
CA ARG A 161 8.93 -1.13 0.25
C ARG A 161 7.81 -1.64 1.16
N HIS A 162 8.18 -2.29 2.27
CA HIS A 162 7.22 -2.87 3.20
C HIS A 162 6.42 -1.77 3.95
N ILE A 163 7.05 -0.65 4.28
CA ILE A 163 6.39 0.53 4.87
C ILE A 163 5.46 1.19 3.87
N ARG A 164 5.92 1.45 2.63
CA ARG A 164 5.05 1.98 1.57
C ARG A 164 3.82 1.13 1.35
N ARG A 165 3.96 -0.21 1.37
CA ARG A 165 2.82 -1.12 1.28
C ARG A 165 1.86 -0.95 2.45
N GLN A 166 2.37 -0.90 3.69
CA GLN A 166 1.54 -0.73 4.88
C GLN A 166 0.79 0.60 4.85
N LEU A 167 1.47 1.71 4.57
CA LEU A 167 0.86 3.04 4.46
C LEU A 167 -0.13 3.09 3.30
N ALA A 168 0.21 2.54 2.13
CA ALA A 168 -0.71 2.47 1.00
C ALA A 168 -2.03 1.82 1.41
N VAL A 169 -1.98 0.67 2.09
CA VAL A 169 -3.17 -0.02 2.59
C VAL A 169 -3.98 0.86 3.55
N LEU A 170 -3.34 1.53 4.50
CA LEU A 170 -4.02 2.40 5.47
C LEU A 170 -4.75 3.55 4.76
N TYR A 171 -4.02 4.37 4.01
CA TYR A 171 -4.59 5.53 3.32
C TYR A 171 -5.58 5.12 2.23
N GLY A 172 -5.26 4.12 1.42
CA GLY A 172 -6.15 3.63 0.38
C GLY A 172 -7.47 3.08 0.92
N THR A 173 -7.45 2.41 2.09
CA THR A 173 -8.66 1.96 2.78
C THR A 173 -9.50 3.15 3.26
N ALA A 174 -8.87 4.14 3.90
CA ALA A 174 -9.56 5.34 4.38
C ALA A 174 -10.18 6.15 3.23
N ILE A 175 -9.43 6.38 2.14
CA ILE A 175 -9.94 7.10 0.97
C ILE A 175 -11.07 6.32 0.30
N GLY A 176 -10.95 4.99 0.17
CA GLY A 176 -12.01 4.14 -0.37
C GLY A 176 -13.31 4.25 0.42
N ARG A 177 -13.22 4.34 1.77
CA ARG A 177 -14.38 4.58 2.64
C ARG A 177 -14.95 6.01 2.51
N ALA A 178 -14.10 7.00 2.25
CA ALA A 178 -14.50 8.40 2.14
C ALA A 178 -15.12 8.76 0.79
N ALA A 179 -14.64 8.17 -0.31
CA ALA A 179 -14.95 8.57 -1.69
C ALA A 179 -15.66 7.50 -2.52
N GLY A 180 -15.77 6.26 -2.03
CA GLY A 180 -16.31 5.14 -2.79
C GLY A 180 -15.22 4.15 -3.25
N CYS A 181 -15.62 2.89 -3.14
CA CYS A 181 -14.99 1.58 -3.17
C CYS A 181 -13.91 1.19 -4.21
N LEU A 182 -12.92 2.01 -4.52
CA LEU A 182 -11.77 1.52 -5.30
C LEU A 182 -10.58 1.16 -4.41
N PRO A 183 -9.89 0.00 -4.60
CA PRO A 183 -8.67 -0.32 -3.86
C PRO A 183 -7.51 0.58 -4.32
N LEU A 184 -7.48 1.81 -3.82
CA LEU A 184 -6.49 2.87 -4.10
C LEU A 184 -5.07 2.47 -3.79
N ASP A 185 -4.90 1.61 -2.80
CA ASP A 185 -3.63 1.05 -2.44
C ASP A 185 -3.14 -0.03 -3.40
N LEU A 186 -3.96 -0.50 -4.35
CA LEU A 186 -3.56 -1.46 -5.38
C LEU A 186 -3.42 -0.82 -6.76
N LEU A 187 -4.19 0.25 -7.01
CA LEU A 187 -4.18 1.03 -8.24
C LEU A 187 -4.09 2.52 -7.86
N PRO A 188 -2.94 3.03 -7.41
CA PRO A 188 -2.81 4.44 -7.02
C PRO A 188 -2.83 5.36 -8.25
N TRP A 189 -3.27 6.60 -8.09
CA TRP A 189 -3.37 7.54 -9.19
C TRP A 189 -2.00 8.01 -9.68
N SER A 190 -1.06 8.25 -8.76
CA SER A 190 0.29 8.72 -9.09
C SER A 190 1.11 7.73 -9.94
N CYS A 191 0.75 6.44 -9.98
CA CYS A 191 1.58 5.46 -10.70
C CYS A 191 1.35 5.40 -12.22
N GLY A 192 0.60 6.34 -12.80
CA GLY A 192 0.25 6.40 -14.23
C GLY A 192 -0.72 5.31 -14.68
N PHE A 193 -0.38 4.03 -14.47
CA PHE A 193 -1.27 2.91 -14.76
C PHE A 193 -2.56 2.95 -13.94
N GLY A 194 -2.48 3.23 -12.65
CA GLY A 194 -3.65 3.22 -11.78
C GLY A 194 -4.65 4.30 -12.15
N GLU A 195 -4.19 5.49 -12.58
CA GLU A 195 -5.06 6.51 -13.18
C GLU A 195 -5.80 5.98 -14.41
N VAL A 196 -5.07 5.41 -15.38
CA VAL A 196 -5.67 4.88 -16.62
C VAL A 196 -6.67 3.76 -16.34
N ALA A 197 -6.30 2.81 -15.46
CA ALA A 197 -7.17 1.71 -15.06
C ALA A 197 -8.46 2.22 -14.40
N ARG A 198 -8.38 3.26 -13.59
CA ARG A 198 -9.56 3.86 -12.94
C ARG A 198 -10.45 4.61 -13.90
N GLN A 199 -9.87 5.38 -14.82
CA GLN A 199 -10.66 6.09 -15.84
C GLN A 199 -11.43 5.09 -16.73
N LYS A 200 -10.83 3.94 -17.06
CA LYS A 200 -11.44 2.92 -17.92
C LYS A 200 -12.38 1.97 -17.19
N LEU A 201 -12.03 1.55 -15.98
CA LEU A 201 -12.69 0.42 -15.29
C LEU A 201 -13.44 0.85 -14.02
N GLY A 202 -13.26 2.09 -13.54
CA GLY A 202 -13.58 2.58 -12.20
C GLY A 202 -14.89 2.03 -11.62
N ALA A 203 -16.03 2.37 -12.21
CA ALA A 203 -17.33 1.94 -11.69
C ALA A 203 -17.50 0.41 -11.58
N GLY A 204 -16.81 -0.37 -12.43
CA GLY A 204 -16.86 -1.84 -12.41
C GLY A 204 -15.91 -2.49 -11.39
N LEU A 205 -14.92 -1.74 -10.88
CA LEU A 205 -13.99 -2.20 -9.84
C LEU A 205 -14.51 -1.95 -8.41
N ASP A 206 -15.56 -1.14 -8.28
CA ASP A 206 -16.18 -0.76 -6.99
C ASP A 206 -16.96 -1.89 -6.31
N GLY A 207 -17.24 -2.98 -7.02
CA GLY A 207 -17.98 -4.11 -6.49
C GLY A 207 -17.19 -4.90 -5.43
N PRO A 208 -17.87 -5.45 -4.40
CA PRO A 208 -17.20 -6.25 -3.35
C PRO A 208 -16.48 -7.48 -3.92
N VAL A 209 -17.03 -8.08 -4.98
CA VAL A 209 -16.41 -9.20 -5.69
C VAL A 209 -15.14 -8.77 -6.40
N ALA A 210 -15.18 -7.67 -7.15
CA ALA A 210 -13.99 -7.13 -7.84
C ALA A 210 -12.89 -6.77 -6.84
N THR A 211 -13.25 -6.09 -5.76
CA THR A 211 -12.33 -5.77 -4.66
C THR A 211 -11.73 -7.04 -4.06
N ALA A 212 -12.54 -8.05 -3.73
CA ALA A 212 -12.03 -9.32 -3.18
C ALA A 212 -11.08 -10.03 -4.16
N THR A 213 -11.39 -10.06 -5.45
CA THR A 213 -10.51 -10.62 -6.50
C THR A 213 -9.16 -9.90 -6.54
N LEU A 214 -9.16 -8.56 -6.59
CA LEU A 214 -7.93 -7.76 -6.64
C LEU A 214 -7.09 -7.93 -5.35
N ARG A 215 -7.75 -8.01 -4.19
CA ARG A 215 -7.08 -8.27 -2.90
C ARG A 215 -6.43 -9.63 -2.86
N HIS A 216 -7.13 -10.67 -3.35
CA HIS A 216 -6.58 -12.02 -3.43
C HIS A 216 -5.39 -12.08 -4.38
N ALA A 217 -5.49 -11.46 -5.55
CA ALA A 217 -4.39 -11.32 -6.50
C ALA A 217 -3.15 -10.66 -5.85
N ALA A 218 -3.34 -9.53 -5.17
CA ALA A 218 -2.28 -8.79 -4.49
C ALA A 218 -1.72 -9.51 -3.23
N SER A 219 -2.41 -10.52 -2.70
CA SER A 219 -1.93 -11.34 -1.58
C SER A 219 -0.80 -12.29 -1.98
N LEU A 220 -0.65 -12.57 -3.28
CA LEU A 220 0.47 -13.37 -3.78
C LEU A 220 1.76 -12.58 -3.57
N THR A 221 2.65 -13.05 -2.69
CA THR A 221 3.93 -12.41 -2.38
C THR A 221 5.12 -13.07 -3.11
N ARG A 222 4.97 -14.34 -3.49
CA ARG A 222 6.01 -15.13 -4.16
C ARG A 222 5.79 -15.18 -5.68
N PRO A 223 6.86 -15.37 -6.49
CA PRO A 223 6.71 -15.46 -7.95
C PRO A 223 5.81 -16.60 -8.43
N VAL A 224 5.83 -17.73 -7.73
CA VAL A 224 5.00 -18.91 -8.00
C VAL A 224 4.05 -19.10 -6.81
N PRO A 225 2.74 -19.28 -7.04
CA PRO A 225 1.76 -19.42 -5.98
C PRO A 225 1.87 -20.76 -5.27
N SER A 226 1.42 -20.79 -4.02
CA SER A 226 1.22 -22.05 -3.29
C SER A 226 -0.03 -22.77 -3.79
N ARG A 227 -0.11 -24.08 -3.56
CA ARG A 227 -1.34 -24.86 -3.86
C ARG A 227 -2.57 -24.32 -3.13
N ALA A 228 -2.40 -23.83 -1.90
CA ALA A 228 -3.49 -23.23 -1.14
C ALA A 228 -4.00 -21.94 -1.79
N TRP A 229 -3.07 -21.09 -2.26
CA TRP A 229 -3.43 -19.86 -2.96
C TRP A 229 -4.17 -20.13 -4.27
N LEU A 230 -3.70 -21.11 -5.07
CA LEU A 230 -4.36 -21.51 -6.32
C LEU A 230 -5.77 -22.07 -6.07
N ARG A 231 -5.95 -22.88 -5.02
CA ARG A 231 -7.27 -23.41 -4.64
C ARG A 231 -8.24 -22.30 -4.24
N GLU A 232 -7.75 -21.25 -3.59
CA GLU A 232 -8.59 -20.10 -3.27
C GLU A 232 -8.92 -19.30 -4.54
N ALA A 233 -7.96 -19.16 -5.46
CA ALA A 233 -8.15 -18.44 -6.72
C ALA A 233 -9.30 -19.00 -7.58
N THR A 234 -9.59 -20.30 -7.51
CA THR A 234 -10.72 -20.92 -8.25
C THR A 234 -12.11 -20.54 -7.71
N ARG A 235 -12.19 -19.78 -6.61
CA ARG A 235 -13.46 -19.33 -6.03
C ARG A 235 -13.94 -17.98 -6.57
N PHE A 236 -13.09 -17.27 -7.30
CA PHE A 236 -13.43 -15.99 -7.90
C PHE A 236 -14.10 -16.22 -9.27
N PRO A 237 -15.14 -15.45 -9.65
CA PRO A 237 -15.89 -15.67 -10.87
C PRO A 237 -15.04 -15.50 -12.13
N ASP A 238 -15.47 -16.13 -13.22
CA ASP A 238 -14.73 -16.17 -14.47
C ASP A 238 -14.60 -14.76 -15.11
N GLY A 239 -13.37 -14.42 -15.50
CA GLY A 239 -13.03 -13.29 -16.38
C GLY A 239 -12.93 -11.91 -15.72
N TRP A 240 -14.00 -11.41 -15.08
CA TRP A 240 -14.02 -10.05 -14.51
C TRP A 240 -13.66 -10.02 -13.01
N PRO A 241 -12.82 -9.08 -12.51
CA PRO A 241 -12.12 -7.99 -13.21
C PRO A 241 -10.75 -8.36 -13.81
N ILE A 242 -10.39 -9.65 -13.84
CA ILE A 242 -9.04 -10.12 -14.18
C ILE A 242 -8.63 -9.71 -15.60
N GLU A 243 -9.43 -10.08 -16.59
CA GLU A 243 -9.15 -9.80 -18.01
C GLU A 243 -9.06 -8.31 -18.25
N ALA A 244 -10.02 -7.54 -17.76
CA ALA A 244 -10.09 -6.11 -18.03
C ALA A 244 -8.91 -5.31 -17.46
N VAL A 245 -8.44 -5.65 -16.25
CA VAL A 245 -7.25 -5.02 -15.68
C VAL A 245 -6.01 -5.40 -16.49
N LEU A 246 -5.88 -6.66 -16.90
CA LEU A 246 -4.75 -7.12 -17.70
C LEU A 246 -4.77 -6.54 -19.12
N GLU A 247 -5.94 -6.40 -19.76
CA GLU A 247 -6.10 -5.72 -21.04
C GLU A 247 -5.69 -4.25 -20.93
N CYS A 248 -6.20 -3.56 -19.92
CA CYS A 248 -5.79 -2.18 -19.63
C CYS A 248 -4.26 -2.06 -19.45
N PHE A 249 -3.63 -3.07 -18.82
CA PHE A 249 -2.17 -3.11 -18.65
C PHE A 249 -1.44 -3.33 -19.98
N THR A 250 -1.95 -4.16 -20.88
CA THR A 250 -1.31 -4.37 -22.19
C THR A 250 -1.28 -3.12 -23.07
N GLU A 251 -2.17 -2.17 -22.82
CA GLU A 251 -2.21 -0.88 -23.49
C GLU A 251 -1.31 0.17 -22.81
N HIS A 252 -0.90 -0.07 -21.57
CA HIS A 252 -0.06 0.84 -20.79
C HIS A 252 1.42 0.72 -21.21
N ARG A 253 2.05 1.86 -21.49
CA ARG A 253 3.45 1.94 -21.97
C ARG A 253 4.36 2.62 -20.95
N GLY A 254 4.39 2.10 -19.74
CA GLY A 254 5.17 2.69 -18.67
C GLY A 254 5.43 1.75 -17.50
N TYR A 255 6.29 2.22 -16.59
CA TYR A 255 6.55 1.54 -15.33
C TYR A 255 5.29 1.50 -14.48
N VAL A 256 5.09 0.37 -13.81
CA VAL A 256 4.04 0.24 -12.80
C VAL A 256 4.65 0.30 -11.41
N TRP A 257 3.91 0.92 -10.48
CA TRP A 257 4.27 0.92 -9.07
C TRP A 257 4.36 -0.52 -8.52
N PHE A 258 5.22 -0.76 -7.54
CA PHE A 258 5.54 -2.11 -7.09
C PHE A 258 4.33 -2.88 -6.54
N GLY A 259 3.34 -2.21 -5.94
CA GLY A 259 2.12 -2.86 -5.45
C GLY A 259 1.18 -3.22 -6.60
N THR A 260 1.14 -2.40 -7.65
CA THR A 260 0.48 -2.72 -8.92
C THR A 260 1.17 -3.92 -9.60
N ASP A 261 2.50 -3.98 -9.62
CA ASP A 261 3.24 -5.14 -10.15
C ASP A 261 2.92 -6.44 -9.38
N GLU A 262 2.74 -6.36 -8.06
CA GLU A 262 2.28 -7.50 -7.26
C GLU A 262 0.85 -7.93 -7.58
N LEU A 263 -0.06 -6.96 -7.76
CA LEU A 263 -1.43 -7.21 -8.21
C LEU A 263 -1.44 -7.91 -9.57
N LEU A 264 -0.78 -7.33 -10.57
CA LEU A 264 -0.73 -7.84 -11.94
C LEU A 264 -0.12 -9.24 -12.00
N ARG A 265 0.92 -9.51 -11.21
CA ARG A 265 1.45 -10.87 -11.02
C ARG A 265 0.37 -11.85 -10.56
N GLY A 266 -0.42 -11.48 -9.56
CA GLY A 266 -1.52 -12.32 -9.06
C GLY A 266 -2.56 -12.58 -10.15
N LEU A 267 -2.97 -11.53 -10.87
CA LEU A 267 -3.95 -11.62 -11.95
C LEU A 267 -3.47 -12.52 -13.10
N VAL A 268 -2.18 -12.50 -13.45
CA VAL A 268 -1.58 -13.43 -14.42
C VAL A 268 -1.77 -14.90 -14.00
N TRP A 269 -1.55 -15.21 -12.72
CA TRP A 269 -1.78 -16.58 -12.22
C TRP A 269 -3.26 -16.94 -12.16
N MET A 270 -4.15 -16.01 -11.82
CA MET A 270 -5.59 -16.27 -11.85
C MET A 270 -6.07 -16.53 -13.29
N LEU A 271 -5.66 -15.70 -14.25
CA LEU A 271 -6.00 -15.89 -15.67
C LEU A 271 -5.43 -17.20 -16.24
N SER A 272 -4.30 -17.68 -15.72
CA SER A 272 -3.70 -18.96 -16.15
C SER A 272 -4.58 -20.19 -15.88
N LEU A 273 -5.56 -20.07 -14.98
CA LEU A 273 -6.52 -21.13 -14.67
C LEU A 273 -7.61 -21.24 -15.74
N ASP A 274 -7.76 -20.21 -16.58
CA ASP A 274 -8.71 -20.20 -17.68
C ASP A 274 -8.13 -20.95 -18.90
N PRO A 275 -8.78 -22.04 -19.35
CA PRO A 275 -8.30 -22.82 -20.47
C PRO A 275 -8.56 -22.18 -21.84
N ARG A 276 -9.37 -21.12 -21.92
CA ARG A 276 -9.76 -20.47 -23.17
C ARG A 276 -8.56 -19.93 -23.95
N GLU A 277 -8.65 -19.96 -25.28
CA GLU A 277 -7.59 -19.45 -26.16
C GLU A 277 -7.40 -17.94 -26.03
N GLU A 278 -8.48 -17.21 -25.76
CA GLU A 278 -8.46 -15.76 -25.54
C GLU A 278 -7.64 -15.40 -24.29
N ALA A 279 -7.79 -16.18 -23.22
CA ALA A 279 -7.00 -16.02 -22.00
C ALA A 279 -5.51 -16.29 -22.27
N ALA A 280 -5.19 -17.33 -23.05
CA ALA A 280 -3.81 -17.62 -23.47
C ALA A 280 -3.21 -16.48 -24.32
N ALA A 281 -4.00 -15.92 -25.24
CA ALA A 281 -3.59 -14.79 -26.06
C ALA A 281 -3.33 -13.54 -25.22
N LEU A 282 -4.20 -13.25 -24.25
CA LEU A 282 -4.02 -12.14 -23.32
C LEU A 282 -2.76 -12.33 -22.47
N LEU A 283 -2.50 -13.53 -21.94
CA LEU A 283 -1.26 -13.84 -21.21
C LEU A 283 0.00 -13.58 -22.04
N CYS A 284 -0.03 -13.91 -23.33
CA CYS A 284 1.07 -13.61 -24.24
C CYS A 284 1.29 -12.10 -24.41
N ARG A 285 0.22 -11.32 -24.58
CA ARG A 285 0.31 -9.84 -24.66
C ARG A 285 0.83 -9.24 -23.36
N VAL A 286 0.35 -9.73 -22.20
CA VAL A 286 0.83 -9.29 -20.88
C VAL A 286 2.31 -9.60 -20.69
N ALA A 287 2.77 -10.79 -21.10
CA ALA A 287 4.18 -11.16 -21.04
C ALA A 287 5.06 -10.19 -21.84
N VAL A 288 4.61 -9.76 -23.02
CA VAL A 288 5.29 -8.76 -23.85
C VAL A 288 5.30 -7.39 -23.19
N ALA A 289 4.14 -6.89 -22.75
CA ALA A 289 4.01 -5.59 -22.10
C ALA A 289 4.89 -5.51 -20.83
N ALA A 290 4.79 -6.50 -19.94
CA ALA A 290 5.55 -6.55 -18.69
C ALA A 290 7.07 -6.66 -18.89
N SER A 291 7.49 -7.36 -19.95
CA SER A 291 8.91 -7.56 -20.30
C SER A 291 9.52 -6.39 -21.06
N THR A 292 8.69 -5.47 -21.57
CA THR A 292 9.14 -4.25 -22.24
C THR A 292 9.85 -3.36 -21.23
N ALA A 293 10.87 -2.62 -21.68
CA ALA A 293 11.66 -1.73 -20.85
C ALA A 293 11.73 -0.35 -21.50
N ASP A 294 11.94 0.67 -20.67
CA ASP A 294 12.25 2.01 -21.14
C ASP A 294 13.54 2.00 -21.97
N PRO A 295 13.59 2.63 -23.15
CA PRO A 295 14.82 2.81 -23.91
C PRO A 295 15.98 3.43 -23.11
N ALA A 296 15.70 4.30 -22.14
CA ALA A 296 16.68 4.89 -21.23
C ALA A 296 17.21 3.88 -20.19
N TRP A 297 16.42 2.86 -19.86
CA TRP A 297 16.74 1.84 -18.86
C TRP A 297 16.47 0.43 -19.39
N PRO A 298 17.15 0.00 -20.46
CA PRO A 298 16.76 -1.20 -21.24
C PRO A 298 16.87 -2.51 -20.46
N ARG A 299 17.50 -2.51 -19.28
CA ARG A 299 17.67 -3.67 -18.39
C ARG A 299 16.61 -3.77 -17.30
N SER A 300 15.71 -2.80 -17.21
CA SER A 300 14.66 -2.72 -16.20
C SER A 300 13.28 -2.85 -16.87
N PRO A 301 12.64 -4.03 -16.83
CA PRO A 301 11.30 -4.19 -17.36
C PRO A 301 10.30 -3.28 -16.63
N PHE A 302 9.23 -2.89 -17.31
CA PHE A 302 8.16 -2.05 -16.75
C PHE A 302 7.45 -2.70 -15.55
N ALA A 303 7.31 -4.03 -15.56
CA ALA A 303 6.66 -4.81 -14.51
C ALA A 303 7.44 -6.12 -14.24
N PRO A 304 8.58 -6.07 -13.53
CA PRO A 304 9.51 -7.19 -13.44
C PRO A 304 8.94 -8.43 -12.75
N GLN A 305 8.04 -8.29 -11.77
CA GLN A 305 7.41 -9.43 -11.10
C GLN A 305 6.32 -10.07 -11.96
N THR A 306 5.52 -9.24 -12.63
CA THR A 306 4.53 -9.67 -13.61
C THR A 306 5.19 -10.39 -14.77
N ALA A 307 6.29 -9.86 -15.31
CA ALA A 307 7.05 -10.49 -16.39
C ALA A 307 7.58 -11.87 -15.99
N ALA A 308 8.09 -11.97 -14.75
CA ALA A 308 8.57 -13.25 -14.23
C ALA A 308 7.46 -14.29 -14.14
N ALA A 309 6.30 -13.93 -13.59
CA ALA A 309 5.16 -14.84 -13.48
C ALA A 309 4.57 -15.22 -14.84
N ALA A 310 4.45 -14.26 -15.76
CA ALA A 310 3.96 -14.53 -17.11
C ALA A 310 4.86 -15.54 -17.83
N VAL A 311 6.19 -15.44 -17.69
CA VAL A 311 7.12 -16.44 -18.24
C VAL A 311 6.92 -17.83 -17.64
N GLU A 312 6.73 -17.94 -16.32
CA GLU A 312 6.47 -19.23 -15.66
C GLU A 312 5.12 -19.83 -16.11
N VAL A 313 4.09 -19.00 -16.25
CA VAL A 313 2.78 -19.42 -16.77
C VAL A 313 2.89 -19.93 -18.20
N LEU A 314 3.53 -19.17 -19.10
CA LEU A 314 3.70 -19.56 -20.50
C LEU A 314 4.57 -20.83 -20.64
N ALA A 315 5.53 -21.04 -19.74
CA ALA A 315 6.35 -22.26 -19.72
C ALA A 315 5.54 -23.53 -19.44
N GLY A 316 4.46 -23.41 -18.65
CA GLY A 316 3.57 -24.52 -18.33
C GLY A 316 2.55 -24.85 -19.43
N ARG A 317 2.52 -24.08 -20.52
CA ARG A 317 1.56 -24.25 -21.61
C ARG A 317 2.19 -24.92 -22.82
N THR A 318 1.41 -25.74 -23.50
CA THR A 318 1.85 -26.51 -24.69
C THR A 318 1.43 -25.88 -26.02
N ASP A 319 0.79 -24.70 -26.00
CA ASP A 319 0.31 -24.04 -27.21
C ASP A 319 1.42 -23.30 -27.98
N GLU A 320 1.27 -23.24 -29.31
CA GLU A 320 2.26 -22.63 -30.21
C GLU A 320 2.43 -21.13 -29.95
N LEU A 321 1.37 -20.45 -29.52
CA LEU A 321 1.39 -19.01 -29.25
C LEU A 321 2.32 -18.69 -28.07
N SER A 322 2.25 -19.46 -27.00
CA SER A 322 3.13 -19.37 -25.83
C SER A 322 4.59 -19.64 -26.21
N ALA A 323 4.85 -20.69 -26.99
CA ALA A 323 6.19 -21.04 -27.45
C ALA A 323 6.82 -19.92 -28.33
N ARG A 324 6.06 -19.39 -29.28
CA ARG A 324 6.48 -18.26 -30.14
C ARG A 324 6.73 -16.99 -29.33
N THR A 325 5.88 -16.70 -28.35
CA THR A 325 6.03 -15.54 -27.46
C THR A 325 7.33 -15.64 -26.66
N LEU A 326 7.60 -16.78 -26.02
CA LEU A 326 8.87 -17.00 -25.30
C LEU A 326 10.10 -16.89 -26.21
N ALA A 327 10.01 -17.41 -27.44
CA ALA A 327 11.08 -17.26 -28.44
C ALA A 327 11.30 -15.78 -28.82
N GLY A 328 10.22 -15.02 -29.03
CA GLY A 328 10.26 -13.57 -29.25
C GLY A 328 10.94 -12.82 -28.11
N LEU A 329 10.48 -13.04 -26.88
CA LEU A 329 11.03 -12.40 -25.67
C LEU A 329 12.52 -12.69 -25.48
N SER A 330 12.98 -13.90 -25.82
CA SER A 330 14.40 -14.25 -25.71
C SER A 330 15.34 -13.41 -26.59
N ARG A 331 14.79 -12.73 -27.61
CA ARG A 331 15.53 -11.85 -28.52
C ARG A 331 15.48 -10.37 -28.09
N THR A 332 14.41 -9.95 -27.42
CA THR A 332 14.15 -8.54 -27.09
C THR A 332 14.54 -8.17 -25.66
N VAL A 333 14.37 -9.09 -24.70
CA VAL A 333 14.64 -8.84 -23.28
C VAL A 333 16.13 -8.70 -23.00
N ARG A 334 16.54 -7.61 -22.35
CA ARG A 334 17.93 -7.36 -21.93
C ARG A 334 18.17 -7.60 -20.44
N SER A 335 17.12 -7.77 -19.65
CA SER A 335 17.21 -8.12 -18.23
C SER A 335 17.76 -9.54 -18.06
N ARG A 336 18.97 -9.68 -17.49
CA ARG A 336 19.64 -10.98 -17.29
C ARG A 336 18.79 -11.96 -16.45
N PRO A 337 18.20 -11.56 -15.30
CA PRO A 337 17.35 -12.45 -14.52
C PRO A 337 16.16 -13.00 -15.31
N LEU A 338 15.49 -12.13 -16.07
CA LEU A 338 14.32 -12.52 -16.87
C LEU A 338 14.74 -13.40 -18.06
N LEU A 339 15.83 -13.06 -18.74
CA LEU A 339 16.36 -13.85 -19.86
C LEU A 339 16.74 -15.27 -19.42
N ASN A 340 17.32 -15.44 -18.23
CA ASN A 340 17.62 -16.77 -17.68
C ASN A 340 16.34 -17.58 -17.43
N ARG A 341 15.27 -16.96 -16.92
CA ARG A 341 13.96 -17.61 -16.78
C ARG A 341 13.38 -18.02 -18.13
N ILE A 342 13.39 -17.14 -19.13
CA ILE A 342 12.91 -17.44 -20.50
C ILE A 342 13.68 -18.61 -21.11
N ARG A 343 15.02 -18.62 -20.97
CA ARG A 343 15.85 -19.72 -21.48
C ARG A 343 15.56 -21.04 -20.79
N LYS A 344 15.27 -21.02 -19.48
CA LYS A 344 14.85 -22.21 -18.74
C LYS A 344 13.47 -22.68 -19.21
N ALA A 345 12.50 -21.77 -19.33
CA ALA A 345 11.14 -22.03 -19.78
C ALA A 345 11.11 -22.72 -21.15
N ARG A 346 11.93 -22.27 -22.11
CA ARG A 346 12.01 -22.85 -23.45
C ARG A 346 12.63 -24.25 -23.52
N ARG A 347 13.20 -24.76 -22.43
CA ARG A 347 13.82 -26.09 -22.34
C ARG A 347 12.94 -27.10 -21.60
N ALA A 348 11.92 -26.62 -20.89
CA ALA A 348 10.94 -27.45 -20.21
C ALA A 348 9.93 -27.99 -21.21
#